data_AF-A0A9W2YMB5-F1
#
_entry.id   AF-A0A9W2YMB5-F1
#
_cell.length_a   1.000
_cell.length_b   1.000
_cell.length_c   1.000
_cell.angle_alpha   90.00
_cell.angle_beta   90.00
_cell.angle_gamma   90.00
#
_symmetry.space_group_name_H-M   'P 1'
#
loop_
_entity.id
_entity.type
_entity.pdbx_description
1 polymer ?
#
loop_
_entity_poly.entity_id
_entity_poly.type
_entity_poly.pdbx_seq_one_letter_code
_entity_poly.pdbx_strand_id
1 'polypeptide(L)'
;MNHPDKANENLYQDTKTQDILMPGAKPNTPDTYLCTTYPVLEEELYIYKFQDLANAATAHHMLLYGCDGEPFSTDSFWNCPPMCKNGQPTIMFAWAKNAPPTVMPKGVGLRVAGKHQLRLLYSRYTTQRFLKTQNLQITLDLNFTQPTKMYPVDISCTFMMDKSIIPFAFRTHAHGLGTVITGYQYNGTYHEIGKGNPQWPQAFYPVKEVIEVKPGDAFVSLI
;
A
#
# COMPACT_ATOMS: atom_id res chain seq x y z
N MET A 1 13.08 -32.50 24.24
CA MET A 1 12.49 -31.62 25.27
C MET A 1 13.13 -30.25 25.07
N ASN A 2 12.50 -29.16 24.63
CA ASN A 2 11.11 -28.78 24.40
C ASN A 2 11.04 -27.96 23.10
N HIS A 3 10.06 -28.26 22.23
CA HIS A 3 9.68 -27.42 21.10
C HIS A 3 8.99 -26.15 21.67
N PRO A 4 9.35 -24.92 21.25
CA PRO A 4 8.68 -23.71 21.74
C PRO A 4 7.31 -23.44 21.08
N ASP A 5 6.79 -24.34 20.24
CA ASP A 5 5.57 -24.12 19.45
C ASP A 5 4.25 -24.34 20.22
N LYS A 6 4.25 -24.25 21.56
CA LYS A 6 3.03 -24.40 22.38
C LYS A 6 2.84 -23.32 23.44
N ALA A 7 3.15 -22.07 23.10
CA ALA A 7 2.71 -20.92 23.90
C ALA A 7 2.05 -19.87 23.00
N ASN A 8 0.83 -19.48 23.37
CA ASN A 8 -0.05 -18.46 22.75
C ASN A 8 -0.80 -18.85 21.47
N GLU A 9 -1.86 -19.63 21.66
CA GLU A 9 -2.94 -19.84 20.70
C GLU A 9 -4.05 -18.76 20.77
N ASN A 10 -3.83 -17.61 21.42
CA ASN A 10 -4.90 -16.61 21.55
C ASN A 10 -4.39 -15.16 21.73
N LEU A 11 -3.46 -14.73 20.86
CA LEU A 11 -2.90 -13.36 20.88
C LEU A 11 -3.93 -12.25 20.61
N TYR A 12 -5.07 -12.58 20.00
CA TYR A 12 -6.09 -11.61 19.61
C TYR A 12 -7.41 -12.02 20.28
N GLN A 13 -7.77 -11.32 21.35
CA GLN A 13 -9.08 -11.40 22.00
C GLN A 13 -9.96 -10.25 21.49
N ASP A 14 -11.28 -10.39 21.56
CA ASP A 14 -12.25 -9.33 21.20
C ASP A 14 -12.09 -8.76 19.78
N THR A 15 -11.81 -9.63 18.81
CA THR A 15 -11.62 -9.22 17.42
C THR A 15 -12.96 -8.94 16.73
N LYS A 16 -13.09 -7.78 16.10
CA LYS A 16 -14.20 -7.45 15.21
C LYS A 16 -13.71 -7.28 13.78
N THR A 17 -14.45 -7.88 12.83
CA THR A 17 -14.26 -7.60 11.40
C THR A 17 -15.15 -6.42 11.01
N GLN A 18 -14.57 -5.43 10.34
CA GLN A 18 -15.30 -4.29 9.79
C GLN A 18 -15.10 -4.27 8.27
N ASP A 19 -16.20 -4.38 7.53
CA ASP A 19 -16.18 -4.20 6.08
C ASP A 19 -16.07 -2.71 5.74
N ILE A 20 -15.14 -2.39 4.84
CA ILE A 20 -14.90 -1.04 4.32
C ILE A 20 -15.16 -1.11 2.81
N LEU A 21 -16.36 -0.68 2.41
CA LEU A 21 -16.87 -0.84 1.05
C LEU A 21 -17.00 0.52 0.34
N MET A 22 -17.00 0.54 -0.98
CA MET A 22 -17.34 1.75 -1.71
C MET A 22 -18.87 1.82 -1.86
N PRO A 23 -19.56 2.89 -1.43
CA PRO A 23 -21.03 2.92 -1.39
C PRO A 23 -21.63 3.03 -2.80
N GLY A 24 -21.93 1.89 -3.42
CA GLY A 24 -22.72 1.77 -4.65
C GLY A 24 -22.17 2.50 -5.88
N ALA A 25 -20.94 3.01 -5.82
CA ALA A 25 -20.38 3.87 -6.85
C ALA A 25 -20.18 3.12 -8.18
N LYS A 26 -20.67 3.71 -9.27
CA LYS A 26 -20.54 3.20 -10.64
C LYS A 26 -19.95 4.29 -11.54
N PRO A 27 -18.64 4.59 -11.44
CA PRO A 27 -18.04 5.63 -12.26
C PRO A 27 -18.08 5.22 -13.74
N ASN A 28 -18.62 6.10 -14.58
CA ASN A 28 -18.74 5.87 -16.03
C ASN A 28 -17.42 6.06 -16.76
N THR A 29 -16.49 6.82 -16.17
CA THR A 29 -15.19 7.11 -16.77
C THR A 29 -14.14 6.09 -16.32
N PRO A 30 -13.49 5.39 -17.25
CA PRO A 30 -12.16 4.80 -17.10
C PRO A 30 -11.23 5.51 -16.09
N ASP A 31 -10.57 4.75 -15.20
CA ASP A 31 -9.53 5.24 -14.30
C ASP A 31 -9.96 6.37 -13.34
N THR A 32 -11.27 6.47 -13.06
CA THR A 32 -11.77 7.39 -12.03
C THR A 32 -11.34 6.90 -10.64
N TYR A 33 -10.79 7.81 -9.85
CA TYR A 33 -10.42 7.59 -8.46
C TYR A 33 -11.51 8.15 -7.54
N LEU A 34 -12.16 7.28 -6.79
CA LEU A 34 -13.20 7.63 -5.83
C LEU A 34 -12.74 7.36 -4.41
N CYS A 35 -13.08 8.29 -3.52
CA CYS A 35 -12.75 8.28 -2.12
C CYS A 35 -14.03 8.16 -1.29
N THR A 36 -13.97 7.44 -0.18
CA THR A 36 -15.03 7.42 0.84
C THR A 36 -14.41 7.42 2.23
N THR A 37 -15.22 7.69 3.25
CA THR A 37 -14.81 7.80 4.65
C THR A 37 -15.53 6.77 5.51
N TYR A 38 -14.78 6.22 6.47
CA TYR A 38 -15.30 5.33 7.51
C TYR A 38 -14.85 5.86 8.87
N PRO A 39 -15.79 6.28 9.74
CA PRO A 39 -15.44 6.71 11.08
C PRO A 39 -15.03 5.50 11.93
N VAL A 40 -14.00 5.68 12.75
CA VAL A 40 -13.63 4.74 13.80
C VAL A 40 -14.25 5.25 15.08
N LEU A 41 -15.20 4.49 15.64
CA LEU A 41 -16.01 4.92 16.78
C LEU A 41 -15.42 4.51 18.13
N GLU A 42 -14.41 3.64 18.11
CA GLU A 42 -13.75 3.11 19.31
C GLU A 42 -12.57 4.00 19.70
N GLU A 43 -12.30 4.09 21.00
CA GLU A 43 -11.22 4.95 21.52
C GLU A 43 -9.83 4.45 21.10
N GLU A 44 -9.65 3.13 20.97
CA GLU A 44 -8.39 2.53 20.54
C GLU A 44 -8.59 1.15 19.90
N LEU A 45 -8.14 1.00 18.65
CA LEU A 45 -8.13 -0.26 17.91
C LEU A 45 -6.76 -0.50 17.27
N TYR A 46 -6.51 -1.76 16.93
CA TYR A 46 -5.32 -2.17 16.18
C TYR A 46 -5.72 -3.03 14.99
N ILE A 47 -5.37 -2.59 13.79
CA ILE A 47 -5.55 -3.39 12.57
C ILE A 47 -4.34 -4.33 12.44
N TYR A 48 -4.56 -5.61 12.72
CA TYR A 48 -3.53 -6.65 12.63
C TYR A 48 -3.68 -7.54 11.40
N LYS A 49 -4.77 -7.41 10.63
CA LYS A 49 -5.03 -8.20 9.43
C LYS A 49 -5.86 -7.41 8.43
N PHE A 50 -5.49 -7.52 7.16
CA PHE A 50 -6.28 -7.05 6.03
C PHE A 50 -6.78 -8.26 5.23
N GLN A 51 -7.99 -8.16 4.71
CA GLN A 51 -8.56 -9.13 3.78
C GLN A 51 -9.25 -8.35 2.66
N ASP A 52 -8.88 -8.62 1.42
CA ASP A 52 -9.50 -7.99 0.27
C ASP A 52 -10.81 -8.67 -0.11
N LEU A 53 -11.82 -7.86 -0.39
CA LEU A 53 -13.09 -8.27 -1.01
C LEU A 53 -13.17 -7.77 -2.46
N ALA A 54 -12.01 -7.57 -3.10
CA ALA A 54 -11.90 -6.89 -4.37
C ALA A 54 -12.40 -7.75 -5.53
N ASN A 55 -13.21 -7.18 -6.41
CA ASN A 55 -13.54 -7.80 -7.69
C ASN A 55 -12.49 -7.37 -8.74
N ALA A 56 -11.58 -8.27 -9.08
CA ALA A 56 -10.52 -8.06 -10.06
C ALA A 56 -11.02 -7.81 -11.50
N ALA A 57 -12.33 -7.97 -11.77
CA ALA A 57 -12.94 -7.58 -13.03
C ALA A 57 -13.31 -6.08 -13.09
N THR A 58 -13.34 -5.38 -11.94
CA THR A 58 -13.80 -3.99 -11.86
C THR A 58 -12.80 -3.05 -11.19
N ALA A 59 -12.03 -3.51 -10.20
CA ALA A 59 -11.06 -2.69 -9.47
C ALA A 59 -9.67 -2.76 -10.11
N HIS A 60 -9.03 -1.61 -10.32
CA HIS A 60 -7.63 -1.55 -10.75
C HIS A 60 -6.67 -1.59 -9.55
N HIS A 61 -6.95 -0.79 -8.52
CA HIS A 61 -6.27 -0.80 -7.23
C HIS A 61 -7.18 -0.25 -6.12
N MET A 62 -6.88 -0.61 -4.88
CA MET A 62 -7.57 -0.14 -3.68
C MET A 62 -6.52 0.26 -2.64
N LEU A 63 -6.64 1.45 -2.07
CA LEU A 63 -5.70 1.97 -1.08
C LEU A 63 -6.50 2.41 0.15
N LEU A 64 -6.07 1.97 1.33
CA LEU A 64 -6.63 2.43 2.61
C LEU A 64 -5.66 3.40 3.26
N TYR A 65 -6.18 4.54 3.70
CA TYR A 65 -5.44 5.55 4.41
C TYR A 65 -6.09 5.84 5.76
N GLY A 66 -5.27 6.21 6.75
CA GLY A 66 -5.69 6.89 7.97
C GLY A 66 -5.56 8.39 7.81
N CYS A 67 -6.56 9.13 8.26
CA CYS A 67 -6.53 10.60 8.37
C CYS A 67 -6.78 11.02 9.81
N ASP A 68 -6.08 12.05 10.26
CA ASP A 68 -6.34 12.69 11.54
C ASP A 68 -7.41 13.76 11.32
N GLY A 69 -8.56 13.63 11.99
CA GLY A 69 -9.65 14.60 11.91
C GLY A 69 -10.59 14.38 10.73
N GLU A 70 -11.18 15.48 10.25
CA GLU A 70 -12.34 15.44 9.36
C GLU A 70 -12.02 15.00 7.91
N PRO A 71 -12.95 14.31 7.23
CA PRO A 71 -12.81 13.99 5.81
C PRO A 71 -12.84 15.26 4.97
N PHE A 72 -12.24 15.17 3.78
CA PHE A 72 -12.28 16.28 2.83
C PHE A 72 -13.72 16.64 2.41
N SER A 73 -14.59 15.64 2.24
CA SER A 73 -16.01 15.82 1.93
C SER A 73 -16.89 15.09 2.95
N THR A 74 -18.10 15.62 3.15
CA THR A 74 -19.20 14.98 3.89
C THR A 74 -20.06 14.08 3.02
N ASP A 75 -19.83 14.07 1.71
CA ASP A 75 -20.54 13.20 0.77
C ASP A 75 -20.19 11.72 1.03
N SER A 76 -21.11 10.82 0.69
CA SER A 76 -20.89 9.37 0.82
C SER A 76 -19.66 8.88 0.05
N PHE A 77 -19.33 9.53 -1.08
CA PHE A 77 -18.08 9.36 -1.81
C PHE A 77 -17.80 10.61 -2.66
N TRP A 78 -16.53 10.84 -3.04
CA TRP A 78 -16.10 11.98 -3.85
C TRP A 78 -14.90 11.63 -4.74
N ASN A 79 -14.51 12.51 -5.66
CA ASN A 79 -13.32 12.31 -6.48
C ASN A 79 -12.03 12.57 -5.68
N CYS A 80 -11.11 11.61 -5.67
CA CYS A 80 -9.75 11.81 -5.14
C CYS A 80 -8.91 12.66 -6.13
N PRO A 81 -7.75 13.24 -5.75
CA PRO A 81 -6.90 12.93 -4.59
C PRO A 81 -7.28 13.45 -3.19
N PRO A 82 -8.10 14.49 -2.98
CA PRO A 82 -8.19 15.09 -1.65
C PRO A 82 -8.87 14.14 -0.65
N MET A 83 -8.18 13.71 0.41
CA MET A 83 -8.68 12.66 1.34
C MET A 83 -9.00 13.20 2.74
N CYS A 84 -8.06 13.93 3.33
CA CYS A 84 -8.20 14.55 4.64
C CYS A 84 -8.45 16.05 4.46
N LYS A 85 -9.30 16.65 5.31
CA LYS A 85 -9.51 18.10 5.31
C LYS A 85 -8.26 18.86 5.76
N ASN A 86 -7.60 18.31 6.78
CA ASN A 86 -6.35 18.79 7.33
C ASN A 86 -5.42 17.58 7.55
N GLY A 87 -4.11 17.83 7.60
CA GLY A 87 -3.11 16.77 7.82
C GLY A 87 -2.80 15.94 6.57
N GLN A 88 -1.79 15.08 6.69
CA GLN A 88 -1.37 14.19 5.61
C GLN A 88 -2.00 12.81 5.76
N PRO A 89 -2.53 12.21 4.68
CA PRO A 89 -3.04 10.85 4.72
C PRO A 89 -1.89 9.86 4.92
N THR A 90 -2.05 8.94 5.88
CA THR A 90 -1.08 7.86 6.13
C THR A 90 -1.57 6.59 5.44
N ILE A 91 -0.81 6.06 4.49
CA ILE A 91 -1.17 4.80 3.83
C ILE A 91 -1.06 3.64 4.81
N MET A 92 -2.09 2.81 4.88
CA MET A 92 -2.16 1.66 5.80
C MET A 92 -2.21 0.33 5.05
N PHE A 93 -2.82 0.33 3.87
CA PHE A 93 -2.97 -0.86 3.04
C PHE A 93 -3.02 -0.49 1.56
N ALA A 94 -2.48 -1.37 0.72
CA ALA A 94 -2.52 -1.25 -0.72
C ALA A 94 -2.80 -2.62 -1.35
N TRP A 95 -3.82 -2.67 -2.20
CA TRP A 95 -4.15 -3.81 -3.03
C TRP A 95 -4.04 -3.41 -4.50
N ALA A 96 -3.50 -4.31 -5.30
CA ALA A 96 -3.48 -4.20 -6.75
C ALA A 96 -3.76 -5.58 -7.34
N LYS A 97 -4.46 -5.59 -8.48
CA LYS A 97 -4.75 -6.84 -9.18
C LYS A 97 -3.44 -7.60 -9.48
N ASN A 98 -3.43 -8.91 -9.19
CA ASN A 98 -2.29 -9.82 -9.38
C ASN A 98 -1.07 -9.55 -8.47
N ALA A 99 -1.16 -8.64 -7.50
CA ALA A 99 -0.13 -8.51 -6.48
C ALA A 99 -0.34 -9.55 -5.35
N PRO A 100 0.73 -10.03 -4.71
CA PRO A 100 0.60 -10.84 -3.50
C PRO A 100 -0.08 -10.01 -2.39
N PRO A 101 -0.87 -10.65 -1.50
CA PRO A 101 -1.46 -9.95 -0.37
C PRO A 101 -0.38 -9.54 0.64
N THR A 102 -0.55 -8.37 1.24
CA THR A 102 0.28 -7.92 2.36
C THR A 102 -0.06 -8.73 3.60
N VAL A 103 0.91 -9.45 4.15
CA VAL A 103 0.76 -10.21 5.40
C VAL A 103 1.45 -9.45 6.54
N MET A 104 0.68 -9.15 7.59
CA MET A 104 1.22 -8.54 8.80
C MET A 104 2.01 -9.58 9.62
N PRO A 105 3.20 -9.26 10.14
CA PRO A 105 3.92 -10.16 11.04
C PRO A 105 3.11 -10.43 12.32
N LYS A 106 3.34 -11.61 12.92
CA LYS A 106 2.66 -12.01 14.17
C LYS A 106 2.97 -10.99 15.29
N GLY A 107 1.91 -10.49 15.95
CA GLY A 107 2.04 -9.51 17.03
C GLY A 107 2.22 -8.06 16.57
N VAL A 108 2.16 -7.79 15.26
CA VAL A 108 2.19 -6.43 14.70
C VAL A 108 0.78 -5.97 14.36
N GLY A 109 0.42 -4.77 14.81
CA GLY A 109 -0.85 -4.13 14.49
C GLY A 109 -0.67 -2.64 14.24
N LEU A 110 -1.40 -2.11 13.26
CA LEU A 110 -1.46 -0.67 13.02
C LEU A 110 -2.46 -0.06 13.99
N ARG A 111 -1.98 0.83 14.86
CA ARG A 111 -2.84 1.56 15.79
C ARG A 111 -3.77 2.51 15.04
N VAL A 112 -5.06 2.42 15.34
CA VAL A 112 -6.13 3.29 14.85
C VAL A 112 -6.97 3.65 16.06
N ALA A 113 -6.70 4.81 16.67
CA ALA A 113 -7.32 5.26 17.92
C ALA A 113 -7.94 6.64 17.74
N GLY A 114 -8.83 7.11 18.62
CA GLY A 114 -9.29 8.50 18.68
C GLY A 114 -9.94 9.08 17.41
N LYS A 115 -9.61 10.34 17.04
CA LYS A 115 -10.16 11.07 15.87
C LYS A 115 -9.67 10.55 14.50
N HIS A 116 -8.98 9.42 14.48
CA HIS A 116 -8.45 8.86 13.25
C HIS A 116 -9.60 8.19 12.48
N GLN A 117 -9.86 8.68 11.28
CA GLN A 117 -10.88 8.11 10.43
C GLN A 117 -10.23 7.41 9.23
N LEU A 118 -10.78 6.28 8.83
CA LEU A 118 -10.28 5.51 7.70
C LEU A 118 -10.82 6.07 6.38
N ARG A 119 -9.99 6.03 5.34
CA ARG A 119 -10.33 6.50 4.00
C ARG A 119 -9.99 5.44 3.00
N LEU A 120 -10.98 5.04 2.21
CA LEU A 120 -10.74 4.11 1.11
C LEU A 120 -10.68 4.91 -0.18
N LEU A 121 -9.56 4.82 -0.89
CA LEU A 121 -9.42 5.20 -2.28
C LEU A 121 -9.61 3.95 -3.15
N TYR A 122 -10.51 4.08 -4.11
CA TYR A 122 -10.89 3.04 -5.05
C TYR A 122 -10.70 3.56 -6.47
N SER A 123 -10.03 2.78 -7.31
CA SER A 123 -9.93 3.06 -8.74
C SER A 123 -10.59 1.97 -9.57
N ARG A 124 -11.42 2.39 -10.53
CA ARG A 124 -12.11 1.48 -11.46
C ARG A 124 -11.25 1.23 -12.71
N TYR A 125 -11.22 -0.02 -13.16
CA TYR A 125 -10.62 -0.41 -14.43
C TYR A 125 -11.39 0.11 -15.65
N THR A 126 -10.66 0.45 -16.71
CA THR A 126 -11.19 0.79 -18.03
C THR A 126 -11.37 -0.47 -18.86
N THR A 127 -12.48 -0.59 -19.60
CA THR A 127 -12.80 -1.64 -20.57
C THR A 127 -13.36 -2.99 -20.03
N GLN A 128 -14.69 -3.12 -20.09
CA GLN A 128 -15.30 -4.37 -20.58
C GLN A 128 -15.94 -4.05 -21.94
N ARG A 129 -15.18 -4.20 -23.02
CA ARG A 129 -15.75 -4.70 -24.27
C ARG A 129 -15.69 -6.22 -24.15
N PHE A 130 -16.82 -6.85 -23.85
CA PHE A 130 -16.97 -8.29 -23.98
C PHE A 130 -16.71 -8.66 -25.43
N LEU A 131 -15.64 -9.41 -25.70
CA LEU A 131 -15.55 -10.29 -26.85
C LEU A 131 -15.19 -11.68 -26.32
N LYS A 132 -16.21 -12.54 -26.25
CA LYS A 132 -16.05 -13.99 -26.13
C LYS A 132 -15.30 -14.50 -27.36
N THR A 133 -14.08 -14.99 -27.17
CA THR A 133 -13.52 -16.28 -27.64
C THR A 133 -12.00 -16.26 -27.45
N GLN A 134 -11.45 -17.37 -26.96
CA GLN A 134 -10.03 -17.53 -26.66
C GLN A 134 -9.15 -17.60 -27.92
N ASN A 135 -8.01 -16.92 -27.80
CA ASN A 135 -6.65 -17.21 -28.29
C ASN A 135 -6.02 -15.88 -28.70
N LEU A 136 -5.16 -15.35 -27.84
CA LEU A 136 -4.30 -14.23 -28.22
C LEU A 136 -2.91 -14.43 -27.63
N GLN A 137 -2.02 -14.95 -28.46
CA GLN A 137 -0.59 -14.70 -28.32
C GLN A 137 -0.39 -13.21 -28.60
N ILE A 138 0.00 -12.46 -27.58
CA ILE A 138 0.33 -11.05 -27.72
C ILE A 138 1.85 -10.97 -27.88
N THR A 139 2.32 -10.90 -29.12
CA THR A 139 3.62 -10.30 -29.42
C THR A 139 3.38 -8.81 -29.58
N LEU A 140 3.64 -8.05 -28.52
CA LEU A 140 3.68 -6.60 -28.55
C LEU A 140 5.10 -6.18 -28.96
N ASP A 141 5.32 -5.93 -30.25
CA ASP A 141 6.43 -5.07 -30.67
C ASP A 141 6.02 -3.61 -30.38
N LEU A 142 6.14 -3.24 -29.11
CA LEU A 142 6.19 -1.83 -28.74
C LEU A 142 7.61 -1.37 -29.01
N ASN A 143 7.81 -0.68 -30.15
CA ASN A 143 8.98 0.18 -30.33
C ASN A 143 8.90 1.33 -29.31
N PHE A 144 9.21 1.03 -28.05
CA PHE A 144 9.72 2.03 -27.15
C PHE A 144 11.12 2.33 -27.64
N THR A 145 11.31 3.48 -28.27
CA THR A 145 12.62 4.12 -28.24
C THR A 145 12.99 4.24 -26.77
N GLN A 146 13.84 3.34 -26.27
CA GLN A 146 14.39 3.48 -24.93
C GLN A 146 15.00 4.88 -24.85
N PRO A 147 14.69 5.68 -23.82
CA PRO A 147 15.47 6.87 -23.58
C PRO A 147 16.92 6.42 -23.46
N THR A 148 17.76 6.83 -24.41
CA THR A 148 19.19 6.47 -24.43
C THR A 148 19.97 7.08 -23.26
N LYS A 149 19.28 7.87 -22.42
CA LYS A 149 19.81 8.50 -21.21
C LYS A 149 18.96 8.11 -20.00
N MET A 150 19.62 7.54 -19.00
CA MET A 150 19.08 7.33 -17.66
C MET A 150 19.35 8.56 -16.80
N TYR A 151 18.39 8.93 -15.94
CA TYR A 151 18.48 10.08 -15.04
C TYR A 151 18.24 9.60 -13.61
N PRO A 152 19.32 9.26 -12.85
CA PRO A 152 19.15 8.79 -11.49
C PRO A 152 18.66 9.92 -10.58
N VAL A 153 17.73 9.60 -9.70
CA VAL A 153 17.33 10.48 -8.59
C VAL A 153 17.64 9.79 -7.26
N ASP A 154 18.56 10.39 -6.51
CA ASP A 154 19.06 9.84 -5.26
C ASP A 154 18.45 10.59 -4.07
N ILE A 155 17.94 9.84 -3.09
CA ILE A 155 17.34 10.38 -1.87
C ILE A 155 18.02 9.71 -0.67
N SER A 156 18.47 10.49 0.31
CA SER A 156 18.99 9.94 1.55
C SER A 156 18.60 10.77 2.76
N CYS A 157 18.36 10.10 3.89
CA CYS A 157 18.02 10.71 5.17
C CYS A 157 18.58 9.87 6.32
N THR A 158 19.15 10.52 7.34
CA THR A 158 19.53 9.86 8.58
C THR A 158 18.29 9.56 9.42
N PHE A 159 18.20 8.35 9.94
CA PHE A 159 17.15 7.92 10.86
C PHE A 159 17.45 8.43 12.26
N MET A 160 16.76 9.50 12.66
CA MET A 160 16.99 10.21 13.93
C MET A 160 15.99 9.85 15.04
N MET A 161 15.20 8.79 14.86
CA MET A 161 14.23 8.37 15.88
C MET A 161 14.92 7.67 17.05
N ASP A 162 14.30 7.70 18.23
CA ASP A 162 14.89 7.14 19.45
C ASP A 162 14.88 5.60 19.49
N LYS A 163 14.01 4.96 18.70
CA LYS A 163 13.80 3.52 18.66
C LYS A 163 14.04 2.97 17.27
N SER A 164 14.66 1.80 17.20
CA SER A 164 14.83 1.06 15.95
C SER A 164 13.49 0.71 15.30
N ILE A 165 13.50 0.56 13.98
CA ILE A 165 12.38 0.02 13.21
C ILE A 165 12.81 -1.16 12.36
N ILE A 166 11.87 -2.05 12.07
CA ILE A 166 12.08 -3.24 11.23
C ILE A 166 11.14 -3.14 10.03
N PRO A 167 11.61 -2.68 8.86
CA PRO A 167 10.82 -2.72 7.63
C PRO A 167 10.47 -4.16 7.28
N PHE A 168 9.18 -4.45 7.11
CA PHE A 168 8.68 -5.77 6.72
C PHE A 168 8.01 -5.78 5.34
N ALA A 169 7.62 -4.61 4.83
CA ALA A 169 7.08 -4.45 3.48
C ALA A 169 7.46 -3.08 2.90
N PHE A 170 7.51 -2.99 1.57
CA PHE A 170 7.79 -1.76 0.83
C PHE A 170 6.84 -1.60 -0.36
N ARG A 171 6.62 -0.37 -0.81
CA ARG A 171 5.83 -0.04 -2.00
C ARG A 171 6.56 1.02 -2.80
N THR A 172 6.80 0.76 -4.08
CA THR A 172 7.38 1.74 -5.02
C THR A 172 6.27 2.45 -5.78
N HIS A 173 6.48 3.72 -6.12
CA HIS A 173 5.52 4.51 -6.90
C HIS A 173 6.25 5.52 -7.77
N ALA A 174 5.99 5.49 -9.07
CA ALA A 174 6.36 6.51 -10.02
C ALA A 174 5.35 6.54 -11.17
N HIS A 175 5.36 7.63 -11.93
CA HIS A 175 4.61 7.73 -13.19
C HIS A 175 5.33 6.99 -14.32
N GLY A 176 4.84 7.09 -15.55
CA GLY A 176 5.26 6.25 -16.69
C GLY A 176 6.74 6.31 -17.11
N LEU A 177 7.53 7.26 -16.58
CA LEU A 177 8.97 7.33 -16.85
C LEU A 177 9.82 6.53 -15.85
N GLY A 178 9.26 6.13 -14.71
CA GLY A 178 10.00 5.38 -13.69
C GLY A 178 10.27 3.95 -14.16
N THR A 179 11.53 3.52 -14.09
CA THR A 179 11.96 2.19 -14.57
C THR A 179 12.25 1.23 -13.42
N VAL A 180 12.89 1.71 -12.36
CA VAL A 180 13.23 0.93 -11.17
C VAL A 180 13.32 1.86 -9.97
N ILE A 181 12.90 1.38 -8.80
CA ILE A 181 13.13 2.07 -7.54
C ILE A 181 13.74 1.06 -6.57
N THR A 182 14.87 1.43 -5.96
CA THR A 182 15.53 0.64 -4.92
C THR A 182 15.65 1.45 -3.63
N GLY A 183 15.53 0.76 -2.51
CA GLY A 183 15.68 1.33 -1.18
C GLY A 183 16.62 0.49 -0.32
N TYR A 184 17.45 1.17 0.48
CA TYR A 184 18.49 0.57 1.32
C TYR A 184 18.48 1.18 2.72
N GLN A 185 18.90 0.38 3.68
CA GLN A 185 19.46 0.86 4.94
C GLN A 185 20.99 0.92 4.80
N TYR A 186 21.60 1.95 5.36
CA TYR A 186 23.04 2.18 5.35
C TYR A 186 23.56 2.46 6.75
N ASN A 187 24.49 1.63 7.24
CA ASN A 187 25.16 1.75 8.54
C ASN A 187 26.69 1.66 8.43
N GLY A 188 27.23 1.98 7.25
CA GLY A 188 28.60 1.67 6.84
C GLY A 188 28.66 0.62 5.73
N THR A 189 27.62 -0.21 5.61
CA THR A 189 27.36 -1.09 4.46
C THR A 189 25.92 -0.92 3.98
N TYR A 190 25.66 -1.23 2.70
CA TYR A 190 24.30 -1.16 2.12
C TYR A 190 23.57 -2.48 2.30
N HIS A 191 22.35 -2.42 2.82
CA HIS A 191 21.43 -3.54 2.95
C HIS A 191 20.14 -3.23 2.19
N GLU A 192 19.80 -4.02 1.17
CA GLU A 192 18.62 -3.79 0.33
C GLU A 192 17.33 -4.08 1.10
N ILE A 193 16.51 -3.05 1.30
CA ILE A 193 15.15 -3.19 1.85
C ILE A 193 14.21 -3.67 0.74
N GLY A 194 14.35 -3.12 -0.47
CA GLY A 194 13.51 -3.52 -1.57
C GLY A 194 13.93 -2.94 -2.91
N LYS A 195 13.57 -3.66 -3.97
CA LYS A 195 13.76 -3.28 -5.37
C LYS A 195 12.48 -3.59 -6.13
N GLY A 196 11.91 -2.60 -6.81
CA GLY A 196 10.67 -2.79 -7.56
C GLY A 196 10.60 -1.94 -8.81
N ASN A 197 10.03 -2.50 -9.88
CA ASN A 197 9.63 -1.71 -11.04
C ASN A 197 8.31 -0.98 -10.70
N PRO A 198 8.27 0.37 -10.72
CA PRO A 198 7.08 1.12 -10.32
C PRO A 198 5.90 0.97 -11.30
N GLN A 199 6.10 0.35 -12.48
CA GLN A 199 5.03 0.01 -13.43
C GLN A 199 4.35 -1.33 -13.12
N TRP A 200 4.90 -2.13 -12.19
CA TRP A 200 4.22 -3.32 -11.68
C TRP A 200 3.03 -2.96 -10.79
N PRO A 201 2.13 -3.92 -10.48
CA PRO A 201 1.05 -3.69 -9.52
C PRO A 201 1.56 -3.03 -8.23
N GLN A 202 1.13 -1.80 -7.96
CA GLN A 202 1.67 -0.96 -6.90
C GLN A 202 1.05 -1.29 -5.53
N ALA A 203 1.29 -2.51 -5.05
CA ALA A 203 0.94 -2.99 -3.70
C ALA A 203 2.17 -2.93 -2.76
N PHE A 204 1.99 -3.41 -1.53
CA PHE A 204 3.11 -3.65 -0.63
C PHE A 204 3.72 -5.04 -0.90
N TYR A 205 5.03 -5.08 -1.13
CA TYR A 205 5.80 -6.29 -1.31
C TYR A 205 6.61 -6.58 -0.05
N PRO A 206 6.78 -7.85 0.35
CA PRO A 206 7.53 -8.20 1.54
C PRO A 206 9.01 -7.88 1.38
N VAL A 207 9.62 -7.39 2.46
CA VAL A 207 11.08 -7.30 2.58
C VAL A 207 11.63 -8.72 2.74
N LYS A 208 12.69 -9.07 2.01
CA LYS A 208 13.22 -10.44 1.97
C LYS A 208 14.00 -10.84 3.21
N GLU A 209 14.73 -9.89 3.78
CA GLU A 209 15.60 -10.11 4.93
C GLU A 209 15.16 -9.24 6.11
N VAL A 210 15.36 -9.73 7.33
CA VAL A 210 15.06 -8.93 8.53
C VAL A 210 16.17 -7.91 8.70
N ILE A 211 15.84 -6.65 8.44
CA ILE A 211 16.74 -5.51 8.57
C ILE A 211 16.28 -4.68 9.76
N GLU A 212 17.17 -4.42 10.72
CA GLU A 212 16.91 -3.47 11.80
C GLU A 212 17.57 -2.13 11.44
N VAL A 213 16.77 -1.07 11.36
CA VAL A 213 17.24 0.30 11.15
C VAL A 213 17.38 0.97 12.51
N LYS A 214 18.60 1.32 12.90
CA LYS A 214 18.94 1.88 14.21
C LYS A 214 19.08 3.41 14.16
N PRO A 215 18.92 4.11 15.30
CA PRO A 215 19.21 5.53 15.38
C PRO A 215 20.62 5.84 14.86
N GLY A 216 20.74 6.75 13.89
CA GLY A 216 22.00 7.10 13.23
C GLY A 216 22.27 6.40 11.89
N ASP A 217 21.56 5.30 11.58
CA ASP A 217 21.58 4.69 10.24
C ASP A 217 20.98 5.66 9.20
N ALA A 218 21.21 5.42 7.91
CA ALA A 218 20.57 6.17 6.83
C ALA A 218 19.62 5.31 6.00
N PHE A 219 18.48 5.88 5.63
CA PHE A 219 17.71 5.41 4.49
C PHE A 219 18.27 6.01 3.21
N VAL A 220 18.44 5.18 2.19
CA VAL A 220 18.90 5.60 0.86
C VAL A 220 17.97 5.01 -0.19
N SER A 221 17.54 5.81 -1.15
CA SER A 221 16.72 5.38 -2.28
C SER A 221 17.31 5.88 -3.59
N LEU A 222 17.25 5.03 -4.63
CA LEU A 222 17.66 5.34 -5.99
C LEU A 222 16.46 5.08 -6.92
N ILE A 223 16.17 6.03 -7.81
CA ILE A 223 15.07 5.99 -8.80
C ILE A 223 15.65 6.15 -10.21
#